data_AF-A0A2P8HI36-F1
#
_entry.id   AF-A0A2P8HI36-F1
#
_cell.length_a   1.000
_cell.length_b   1.000
_cell.length_c   1.000
_cell.angle_alpha   90.00
_cell.angle_beta   90.00
_cell.angle_gamma   90.00
#
_symmetry.space_group_name_H-M   'P 1'
#
loop_
_entity.id
_entity.type
_entity.pdbx_description
1 polymer ?
#
loop_
_entity_poly.entity_id
_entity_poly.type
_entity_poly.pdbx_seq_one_letter_code
_entity_poly.pdbx_strand_id
1 'polypeptide(L)'
;MRYLTALLTGLLLPAVYALVTIPLTGSLELFLAVTIFASVLCFLPILIVTLTNSNMPKPTLFGTSAPKTTDQIEKAGKELDDPKVQYAIYFVLAGIPHLFIFFIAGLIFM
;
A
#
# COMPACT_ATOMS: atom_id res chain seq x y z
N MET A 1 -11.94 -2.30 12.19
CA MET A 1 -11.45 -3.69 11.97
C MET A 1 -10.69 -3.87 10.66
N ARG A 2 -11.20 -3.43 9.50
CA ARG A 2 -10.53 -3.61 8.18
C ARG A 2 -9.07 -3.14 8.10
N TYR A 3 -8.72 -2.03 8.77
CA TYR A 3 -7.35 -1.52 8.78
C TYR A 3 -6.39 -2.34 9.64
N LEU A 4 -6.89 -2.90 10.75
CA LEU A 4 -6.10 -3.80 11.60
C LEU A 4 -5.79 -5.09 10.85
N THR A 5 -6.78 -5.64 10.12
CA THR A 5 -6.56 -6.81 9.28
C THR A 5 -5.56 -6.55 8.15
N ALA A 6 -5.56 -5.35 7.56
CA ALA A 6 -4.56 -4.95 6.55
C ALA A 6 -3.14 -5.00 7.12
N LEU A 7 -2.93 -4.38 8.29
CA LEU A 7 -1.63 -4.38 8.97
C LEU A 7 -1.18 -5.80 9.32
N LEU A 8 -2.09 -6.63 9.86
CA LEU A 8 -1.79 -8.03 10.16
C LEU A 8 -1.45 -8.83 8.90
N THR A 9 -2.17 -8.63 7.80
CA THR A 9 -1.84 -9.31 6.53
C THR A 9 -0.47 -8.91 6.02
N GLY A 10 -0.11 -7.63 6.10
CA GLY A 10 1.21 -7.17 5.69
C GLY A 10 2.35 -7.66 6.59
N LEU A 11 2.07 -7.98 7.85
CA LEU A 11 3.01 -8.60 8.78
C LEU A 11 3.16 -10.11 8.55
N LEU A 12 2.05 -10.81 8.26
CA LEU A 12 2.01 -12.27 8.17
C LEU A 12 2.42 -12.80 6.78
N LEU A 13 2.11 -12.09 5.69
CA LEU A 13 2.47 -12.54 4.33
C LEU A 13 3.96 -12.80 4.15
N PRO A 14 4.87 -11.93 4.63
CA PRO A 14 6.31 -12.20 4.54
C PRO A 14 6.75 -13.48 5.24
N ALA A 15 6.11 -13.86 6.35
CA ALA A 15 6.39 -15.13 7.02
C ALA A 15 5.99 -16.32 6.12
N VAL A 16 4.88 -16.21 5.40
CA VAL A 16 4.48 -17.21 4.39
C VAL A 16 5.49 -17.27 3.25
N TYR A 17 5.98 -16.12 2.76
CA TYR A 17 7.00 -16.07 1.72
C TYR A 17 8.29 -16.74 2.16
N ALA A 18 8.75 -16.47 3.39
CA ALA A 18 9.94 -17.09 3.96
C ALA A 18 9.75 -18.62 4.07
N LEU A 19 8.61 -19.09 4.56
CA LEU A 19 8.30 -20.52 4.69
C LEU A 19 8.21 -21.26 3.35
N VAL A 20 7.91 -20.56 2.26
CA VAL A 20 7.86 -21.16 0.92
C VAL A 20 9.23 -21.06 0.25
N THR A 21 9.79 -19.86 0.13
CA THR A 21 11.00 -19.59 -0.67
C THR A 21 12.27 -20.21 -0.09
N ILE A 22 12.48 -20.13 1.23
CA ILE A 22 13.69 -20.61 1.89
C ILE A 22 13.87 -22.13 1.75
N PRO A 23 12.88 -23.00 2.06
CA PRO A 23 13.07 -24.45 1.92
C PRO A 23 13.07 -24.93 0.46
N LEU A 24 12.35 -24.25 -0.45
CA LEU A 24 12.27 -24.68 -1.85
C LEU A 24 13.51 -24.34 -2.67
N THR A 25 14.13 -23.19 -2.41
CA THR A 25 15.24 -22.70 -3.26
C THR A 25 16.55 -22.50 -2.51
N GLY A 26 16.54 -22.50 -1.18
CA GLY A 26 17.72 -22.21 -0.36
C GLY A 26 18.27 -20.79 -0.55
N SER A 27 17.60 -19.94 -1.33
CA SER A 27 18.08 -18.62 -1.72
C SER A 27 17.30 -17.52 -1.00
N LEU A 28 18.01 -16.78 -0.14
CA LEU A 28 17.48 -15.59 0.54
C LEU A 28 17.23 -14.44 -0.45
N GLU A 29 17.94 -14.41 -1.57
CA GLU A 29 17.75 -13.41 -2.62
C GLU A 29 16.34 -13.51 -3.24
N LEU A 30 15.84 -14.74 -3.43
CA LEU A 30 14.50 -14.95 -3.97
C LEU A 30 13.42 -14.48 -2.98
N PHE A 31 13.61 -14.75 -1.68
CA PHE A 31 12.73 -14.23 -0.63
C PHE A 31 12.68 -12.69 -0.66
N LEU A 32 13.85 -12.05 -0.68
CA LEU A 32 13.96 -10.59 -0.72
C LEU A 32 13.33 -10.01 -1.99
N ALA A 33 13.58 -10.63 -3.15
CA ALA A 33 13.00 -10.24 -4.42
C ALA A 33 11.46 -10.32 -4.38
N VAL A 34 10.89 -11.45 -3.97
CA VAL A 34 9.43 -11.61 -3.90
C VAL A 34 8.81 -10.60 -2.93
N THR A 35 9.45 -10.38 -1.77
CA THR A 35 8.95 -9.47 -0.74
C THR A 35 8.94 -8.02 -1.21
N ILE A 36 10.00 -7.54 -1.89
CA ILE A 36 10.02 -6.17 -2.42
C ILE A 36 9.04 -6.01 -3.59
N PHE A 37 8.96 -6.98 -4.50
CA PHE A 37 7.99 -6.94 -5.60
C PHE A 37 6.55 -6.89 -5.08
N ALA A 38 6.20 -7.76 -4.13
CA ALA A 38 4.88 -7.76 -3.51
C ALA A 38 4.58 -6.43 -2.80
N SER A 39 5.57 -5.88 -2.07
CA SER A 39 5.43 -4.59 -1.39
C SER A 39 5.14 -3.46 -2.37
N VAL A 40 5.86 -3.38 -3.50
CA VAL A 40 5.62 -2.35 -4.53
C VAL A 40 4.24 -2.51 -5.16
N LEU A 41 3.82 -3.75 -5.46
CA LEU A 41 2.50 -4.03 -6.03
C LEU A 41 1.36 -3.58 -5.11
N CYS A 42 1.55 -3.59 -3.78
CA CYS A 42 0.56 -3.07 -2.83
C CYS A 42 0.26 -1.56 -3.00
N PHE A 43 1.13 -0.79 -3.64
CA PHE A 43 0.89 0.64 -3.90
C PHE A 43 0.22 0.91 -5.25
N LEU A 44 0.14 -0.08 -6.14
CA LEU A 44 -0.51 0.10 -7.45
C LEU A 44 -2.00 0.45 -7.36
N PRO A 45 -2.82 -0.20 -6.49
CA PRO A 45 -4.23 0.14 -6.39
C PRO A 45 -4.48 1.60 -6.06
N ILE A 46 -3.66 2.22 -5.19
CA ILE A 46 -3.83 3.63 -4.85
C ILE A 46 -3.46 4.54 -6.01
N LEU A 47 -2.40 4.22 -6.76
CA LEU A 47 -2.04 4.94 -7.98
C LEU A 47 -3.18 4.87 -9.01
N ILE A 48 -3.71 3.67 -9.26
CA ILE A 48 -4.83 3.48 -10.18
C ILE A 48 -6.04 4.29 -9.74
N VAL A 49 -6.44 4.22 -8.48
CA VAL A 49 -7.59 4.96 -7.97
C VAL A 49 -7.36 6.47 -8.02
N THR A 50 -6.17 6.98 -7.73
CA THR A 50 -5.86 8.43 -7.86
C THR A 50 -5.94 8.92 -9.30
N LEU A 51 -5.63 8.08 -10.29
CA LEU A 51 -5.68 8.46 -11.71
C LEU A 51 -7.06 8.26 -12.33
N THR A 52 -7.82 7.27 -11.87
CA THR A 52 -9.09 6.86 -12.50
C THR A 52 -10.33 7.38 -11.77
N ASN A 53 -10.26 7.68 -10.47
CA ASN A 53 -11.41 8.20 -9.74
C ASN A 53 -11.52 9.71 -9.97
N SER A 54 -12.66 10.14 -10.52
CA SER A 54 -12.97 11.57 -10.71
C SER A 54 -13.16 12.30 -9.38
N ASN A 55 -13.46 11.55 -8.32
CA ASN A 55 -13.70 12.03 -6.97
C ASN A 55 -12.46 11.79 -6.08
N MET A 56 -11.27 11.88 -6.65
CA MET A 56 -10.04 11.96 -5.88
C MET A 56 -9.39 13.30 -6.23
N PRO A 57 -8.86 14.04 -5.24
CA PRO A 57 -8.10 15.25 -5.52
C PRO A 57 -6.91 14.88 -6.38
N LYS A 58 -6.99 15.19 -7.67
CA LYS A 58 -5.89 14.99 -8.60
C LYS A 58 -4.71 15.82 -8.13
N PRO A 59 -3.46 15.32 -8.22
CA PRO A 59 -2.29 16.12 -7.91
C PRO A 59 -2.33 17.39 -8.76
N THR A 60 -2.63 18.52 -8.11
CA THR A 60 -2.72 19.80 -8.77
C THR A 60 -1.32 20.22 -9.16
N LEU A 61 -1.11 20.49 -10.46
CA LEU A 61 0.02 21.31 -10.89
C LEU A 61 -0.18 22.67 -10.20
N PHE A 62 0.64 22.97 -9.20
CA PHE A 62 0.56 24.20 -8.41
C PHE A 62 0.51 25.41 -9.36
N GLY A 63 -0.59 26.16 -9.34
CA GLY A 63 -0.67 27.42 -10.08
C GLY A 63 -2.04 28.06 -10.36
N THR A 64 -3.19 27.36 -10.31
CA THR A 64 -4.41 27.96 -10.94
C THR A 64 -5.76 27.85 -10.21
N SER A 65 -5.85 27.40 -8.96
CA SER A 65 -7.16 27.36 -8.29
C SER A 65 -7.08 27.69 -6.80
N ALA A 66 -7.50 28.91 -6.44
CA ALA A 66 -7.77 29.29 -5.06
C ALA A 66 -8.87 28.39 -4.45
N PRO A 67 -8.76 27.98 -3.18
CA PRO A 67 -9.73 27.09 -2.56
C PRO A 67 -11.05 27.84 -2.34
N LYS A 68 -12.12 27.39 -3.01
CA LYS A 68 -13.47 27.90 -2.82
C LYS A 68 -14.20 27.03 -1.79
N THR A 69 -14.36 27.61 -0.60
CA THR A 69 -15.36 27.32 0.46
C THR A 69 -15.23 26.04 1.31
N THR A 70 -15.77 26.15 2.54
CA THR A 70 -15.81 25.17 3.64
C THR A 70 -16.50 23.84 3.29
N ASP A 71 -17.33 23.79 2.24
CA ASP A 71 -18.00 22.57 1.75
C ASP A 71 -17.04 21.49 1.20
N GLN A 72 -15.78 21.85 0.92
CA GLN A 72 -14.78 20.91 0.41
C GLN A 72 -14.35 19.87 1.45
N ILE A 73 -14.46 20.18 2.74
CA ILE A 73 -14.07 19.27 3.83
C ILE A 73 -15.10 18.13 3.99
N GLU A 74 -16.40 18.44 3.90
CA GLU A 74 -17.45 17.40 3.93
C GLU A 74 -17.43 16.51 2.67
N LYS A 75 -17.10 17.06 1.50
CA LYS A 75 -16.94 16.26 0.27
C LYS A 75 -15.72 15.35 0.34
N ALA A 76 -14.58 15.82 0.84
CA ALA A 76 -13.38 15.00 1.01
C ALA A 76 -13.63 13.80 1.96
N GLY A 77 -14.46 13.99 2.99
CA GLY A 77 -14.87 12.90 3.88
C GLY A 77 -15.70 11.81 3.18
N LYS A 78 -16.61 12.18 2.28
CA LYS A 78 -17.42 11.24 1.49
C LYS A 78 -16.61 10.49 0.42
N GLU A 79 -15.53 11.09 -0.08
CA GLU A 79 -14.64 10.45 -1.07
C GLU A 79 -13.83 9.29 -0.46
N LEU A 80 -13.48 9.37 0.83
CA LEU A 80 -12.79 8.30 1.55
C LEU A 80 -13.68 7.07 1.85
N ASP A 81 -15.01 7.23 1.75
CA ASP A 81 -15.96 6.14 1.93
C ASP A 81 -16.26 5.35 0.64
N ASP A 82 -15.70 5.74 -0.50
CA ASP A 82 -15.80 4.97 -1.74
C ASP A 82 -15.12 3.58 -1.53
N PRO A 83 -15.84 2.45 -1.78
CA PRO A 83 -15.28 1.11 -1.65
C PRO A 83 -13.96 0.90 -2.39
N LYS A 84 -13.77 1.55 -3.55
CA LYS A 84 -12.51 1.47 -4.33
C LYS A 84 -11.36 2.17 -3.60
N VAL A 85 -11.64 3.31 -2.98
CA VAL A 85 -10.67 4.07 -2.19
C VAL A 85 -10.33 3.30 -0.91
N GLN A 86 -11.32 2.75 -0.21
CA GLN A 86 -11.09 1.90 0.96
C GLN A 86 -10.24 0.66 0.63
N TYR A 87 -10.47 0.02 -0.52
CA TYR A 87 -9.67 -1.11 -0.98
C TYR A 87 -8.23 -0.68 -1.31
N ALA A 88 -8.04 0.45 -1.98
CA ALA A 88 -6.71 0.98 -2.23
C ALA A 88 -5.94 1.29 -0.93
N ILE A 89 -6.61 1.92 0.05
CA ILE A 89 -6.04 2.20 1.38
C ILE A 89 -5.68 0.89 2.10
N TYR A 90 -6.51 -0.14 2.00
CA TYR A 90 -6.21 -1.46 2.57
C TYR A 90 -4.89 -2.01 2.05
N PHE A 91 -4.67 -1.97 0.73
CA PHE A 91 -3.44 -2.47 0.12
C PHE A 91 -2.22 -1.68 0.55
N VAL A 92 -2.32 -0.35 0.61
CA VAL A 92 -1.24 0.52 1.09
C VAL A 92 -0.89 0.22 2.55
N LEU A 93 -1.90 0.10 3.42
CA LEU A 93 -1.69 -0.24 4.83
C LEU A 93 -1.09 -1.64 5.03
N ALA A 94 -1.39 -2.59 4.15
CA ALA A 94 -0.72 -3.89 4.14
C ALA A 94 0.72 -3.78 3.58
N GLY A 95 0.96 -2.91 2.61
CA GLY A 95 2.27 -2.70 1.99
C GLY A 95 3.31 -2.10 2.94
N ILE A 96 2.90 -1.24 3.88
CA ILE A 96 3.82 -0.59 4.84
C ILE A 96 4.60 -1.60 5.70
N PRO A 97 3.95 -2.45 6.53
CA PRO A 97 4.67 -3.44 7.35
C PRO A 97 5.42 -4.46 6.49
N HIS A 98 4.89 -4.76 5.30
CA HIS A 98 5.55 -5.64 4.33
C HIS A 98 6.90 -5.08 3.87
N LEU A 99 6.94 -3.79 3.52
CA LEU A 99 8.16 -3.06 3.15
C LEU A 99 9.14 -2.96 4.33
N PHE A 100 8.64 -2.74 5.55
CA PHE A 100 9.47 -2.75 6.76
C PHE A 100 10.15 -4.10 6.97
N ILE A 101 9.43 -5.20 6.77
CA ILE A 101 10.00 -6.56 6.90
C ILE A 101 11.08 -6.78 5.83
N PHE A 102 10.89 -6.32 4.60
CA PHE A 102 11.94 -6.37 3.57
C PHE A 102 13.22 -5.68 4.04
N PHE A 103 13.15 -4.46 4.57
CA PHE A 103 14.34 -3.74 5.05
C PHE A 103 14.99 -4.41 6.25
N ILE A 104 14.19 -4.89 7.22
CA ILE A 104 14.71 -5.61 8.39
C ILE A 104 15.41 -6.91 7.96
N ALA A 105 14.78 -7.69 7.09
CA ALA A 105 15.37 -8.92 6.57
C ALA A 105 16.64 -8.62 5.77
N GLY A 106 16.62 -7.59 4.90
CA GLY A 106 17.80 -7.15 4.16
C GLY A 106 18.96 -6.77 5.09
N LEU A 107 18.70 -6.08 6.20
CA LEU A 107 19.72 -5.74 7.20
C LEU A 107 20.24 -6.95 8.00
N ILE A 108 19.42 -7.97 8.23
CA ILE A 108 19.82 -9.17 8.98
C ILE A 108 20.65 -10.10 8.10
N PHE A 109 20.37 -10.16 6.80
CA PHE A 109 20.95 -11.12 5.86
C PHE A 109 22.04 -10.53 4.95
N MET A 110 22.27 -9.21 4.93
CA MET A 110 23.47 -8.57 4.36
C MET A 110 24.58 -8.46 5.40
#